data_AF-A0A356KQH5-F1
#
_entry.id   AF-A0A356KQH5-F1
#
_cell.length_a   1.000
_cell.length_b   1.000
_cell.length_c   1.000
_cell.angle_alpha   90.00
_cell.angle_beta   90.00
_cell.angle_gamma   90.00
#
_symmetry.space_group_name_H-M   'P 1'
#
loop_
_entity.id
_entity.type
_entity.pdbx_description
1 polymer ?
#
loop_
_entity_poly.entity_id
_entity_poly.type
_entity_poly.pdbx_seq_one_letter_code
_entity_poly.pdbx_strand_id
1 'polypeptide(L)'
;MTEEPLGECADLRERIQAGEDLSGHPHLAACPPCQELAQGLGARLGVPAPAASDLDAGFLALAAELEQERGPAARLRSLSTRTRRVLLLLSALAVGGGMWFTGPAVNDPGPLAVVASLGLIALIACWQAMRPLHQPPLSRKAWLCLAALLVLMPLGIAFMPPSAPLPAEPHQQVPLKCFAFGLLFASPVLVLALFLERAPGSVAVGSGLLLAAVAAGGVGTICLEGRCPAQGVGHRLGEHATIGVCLAAVLWVLSRARGR
;
A
#
# COMPACT_ATOMS: atom_id res chain seq x y z
N MET A 1 -32.95 52.59 -5.93
CA MET A 1 -32.76 51.16 -5.64
C MET A 1 -33.86 50.43 -6.36
N THR A 2 -33.59 50.05 -7.60
CA THR A 2 -34.48 49.20 -8.40
C THR A 2 -34.35 47.79 -7.82
N GLU A 3 -35.44 47.27 -7.25
CA GLU A 3 -35.56 45.87 -6.85
C GLU A 3 -35.45 45.02 -8.12
N GLU A 4 -34.23 44.66 -8.48
CA GLU A 4 -33.94 43.71 -9.54
C GLU A 4 -34.49 42.34 -9.09
N PRO A 5 -35.28 41.67 -9.94
CA PRO A 5 -36.20 40.63 -9.51
C PRO A 5 -35.42 39.42 -9.00
N LEU A 6 -35.56 39.12 -7.71
CA LEU A 6 -35.12 37.87 -7.08
C LEU A 6 -35.59 36.61 -7.84
N GLY A 7 -36.64 36.73 -8.66
CA GLY A 7 -37.13 35.67 -9.56
C GLY A 7 -36.15 35.28 -10.66
N GLU A 8 -35.39 36.22 -11.24
CA GLU A 8 -34.48 35.90 -12.35
C GLU A 8 -33.33 34.99 -11.93
N CYS A 9 -32.84 35.14 -10.69
CA CYS A 9 -31.70 34.37 -10.20
C CYS A 9 -32.08 32.92 -9.88
N ALA A 10 -33.28 32.70 -9.33
CA ALA A 10 -33.80 31.36 -9.05
C ALA A 10 -34.06 30.58 -10.36
N ASP A 11 -34.73 31.23 -11.32
CA ASP A 11 -35.04 30.64 -12.62
C ASP A 11 -33.77 30.30 -13.41
N LEU A 12 -32.76 31.20 -13.39
CA LEU A 12 -31.47 30.92 -14.03
C LEU A 12 -30.80 29.69 -13.41
N ARG A 13 -30.88 29.55 -12.09
CA ARG A 13 -30.27 28.43 -11.37
C ARG A 13 -30.89 27.11 -11.76
N GLU A 14 -32.21 27.05 -11.84
CA GLU A 14 -32.95 25.86 -12.26
C GLU A 14 -32.58 25.47 -13.70
N ARG A 15 -32.49 26.45 -14.61
CA ARG A 15 -32.07 26.22 -16.01
C ARG A 15 -30.63 25.72 -16.14
N ILE A 16 -29.69 26.30 -15.38
CA ILE A 16 -28.29 25.82 -15.32
C ILE A 16 -28.24 24.39 -14.77
N GLN A 17 -29.02 24.08 -13.73
CA GLN A 17 -29.10 22.74 -13.14
C GLN A 17 -29.75 21.72 -14.08
N ALA A 18 -30.68 22.17 -14.93
CA ALA A 18 -31.25 21.36 -16.01
C ALA A 18 -30.27 21.11 -17.17
N GLY A 19 -29.08 21.70 -17.14
CA GLY A 19 -28.03 21.51 -18.14
C GLY A 19 -28.19 22.39 -19.38
N GLU A 20 -28.98 23.46 -19.31
CA GLU A 20 -29.12 24.41 -20.41
C GLU A 20 -27.83 25.24 -20.57
N ASP A 21 -27.31 25.34 -21.80
CA ASP A 21 -26.18 26.22 -22.09
C ASP A 21 -26.66 27.67 -22.11
N LEU A 22 -26.38 28.38 -21.02
CA LEU A 22 -26.68 29.80 -20.86
C LEU A 22 -25.46 30.68 -21.12
N SER A 23 -24.44 30.19 -21.82
CA SER A 23 -23.27 30.99 -22.17
C SER A 23 -23.69 32.29 -22.87
N GLY A 24 -23.30 33.43 -22.28
CA GLY A 24 -23.66 34.76 -22.78
C GLY A 24 -24.94 35.37 -22.20
N HIS A 25 -25.66 34.71 -21.28
CA HIS A 25 -26.80 35.32 -20.60
C HIS A 25 -26.37 36.55 -19.78
N PRO A 26 -27.01 37.73 -19.92
CA PRO A 26 -26.54 38.99 -19.32
C PRO A 26 -26.46 38.92 -17.78
N HIS A 27 -27.37 38.17 -17.15
CA HIS A 27 -27.35 37.92 -15.71
C HIS A 27 -26.04 37.25 -15.23
N LEU A 28 -25.42 36.38 -16.03
CA LEU A 28 -24.16 35.71 -15.66
C LEU A 28 -22.98 36.68 -15.59
N ALA A 29 -23.05 37.82 -16.29
CA ALA A 29 -22.05 38.88 -16.17
C ALA A 29 -22.25 39.74 -14.91
N ALA A 30 -23.48 39.82 -14.40
CA ALA A 30 -23.84 40.64 -13.25
C ALA A 30 -23.85 39.87 -11.92
N CYS A 31 -23.97 38.54 -11.94
CA CYS A 31 -24.16 37.70 -10.76
C CYS A 31 -23.06 36.62 -10.63
N PRO A 32 -22.01 36.86 -9.83
CA PRO A 32 -20.90 35.91 -9.64
C PRO A 32 -21.31 34.49 -9.20
N PRO A 33 -22.31 34.29 -8.31
CA PRO A 33 -22.77 32.95 -7.95
C PRO A 33 -23.34 32.14 -9.14
N CYS A 34 -24.12 32.77 -10.01
CA CYS A 34 -24.65 32.11 -11.20
C CYS A 34 -23.55 31.87 -12.24
N GLN A 35 -22.58 32.77 -12.33
CA GLN A 35 -21.38 32.59 -13.14
C GLN A 35 -20.56 31.38 -12.68
N GLU A 36 -20.31 31.23 -11.38
CA GLU A 36 -19.60 30.07 -10.83
C GLU A 36 -20.37 28.77 -11.06
N LEU A 37 -21.71 28.79 -10.95
CA LEU A 37 -22.55 27.63 -11.23
C LEU A 37 -22.47 27.21 -12.70
N ALA A 38 -22.61 28.17 -13.62
CA ALA A 38 -22.53 27.95 -15.06
C ALA A 38 -21.12 27.55 -15.53
N GLN A 39 -20.08 28.01 -14.82
CA GLN A 39 -18.70 27.62 -15.05
C GLN A 39 -18.27 26.37 -14.26
N GLY A 40 -19.16 25.83 -13.43
CA GLY A 40 -18.91 24.68 -12.57
C GLY A 40 -18.48 23.45 -13.36
N LEU A 41 -17.82 22.52 -12.66
CA LEU A 41 -17.15 21.37 -13.28
C LEU A 41 -18.06 20.55 -14.22
N GLY A 42 -19.36 20.44 -13.92
CA GLY A 42 -20.33 19.70 -14.73
C GLY A 42 -20.54 20.31 -16.13
N ALA A 43 -20.69 21.62 -16.22
CA ALA A 43 -20.85 22.33 -17.49
C ALA A 43 -19.56 22.29 -18.33
N ARG A 44 -18.39 22.41 -17.69
CA ARG A 44 -17.09 22.32 -18.40
C ARG A 44 -16.76 20.94 -18.94
N LEU A 45 -17.27 19.88 -18.31
CA LEU A 45 -17.02 18.50 -18.73
C LEU A 45 -18.05 17.99 -19.75
N GLY A 46 -19.09 18.77 -20.05
CA GLY A 46 -20.18 18.35 -20.95
C GLY A 46 -20.88 17.07 -20.47
N VAL A 47 -20.85 16.81 -19.16
CA VAL A 47 -21.47 15.61 -18.58
C VAL A 47 -22.96 15.91 -18.48
N PRO A 48 -23.82 15.22 -19.27
CA PRO A 48 -25.26 15.42 -19.15
C PRO A 48 -25.68 15.14 -17.70
N ALA A 49 -26.64 15.92 -17.20
CA ALA A 49 -27.22 15.66 -15.89
C ALA A 49 -27.69 14.20 -15.85
N PRO A 50 -27.22 13.38 -14.88
CA PRO A 50 -27.63 11.99 -14.80
C PRO A 50 -29.15 11.94 -14.62
N ALA A 51 -29.81 10.97 -15.26
CA ALA A 51 -31.24 10.78 -15.05
C ALA A 51 -31.49 10.49 -13.55
N ALA A 52 -32.65 10.86 -13.02
CA ALA A 52 -32.97 10.59 -11.61
C ALA A 52 -32.81 9.10 -11.25
N SER A 53 -33.14 8.20 -12.20
CA SER A 53 -32.90 6.75 -12.06
C SER A 53 -31.43 6.35 -11.97
N ASP A 54 -30.54 7.09 -12.63
CA ASP A 54 -29.10 6.84 -12.58
C ASP A 54 -28.51 7.31 -11.25
N LEU A 55 -29.05 8.41 -10.70
CA LEU A 55 -28.71 8.88 -9.36
C LEU A 55 -29.14 7.87 -8.30
N ASP A 56 -30.38 7.37 -8.36
CA ASP A 56 -30.87 6.36 -7.42
C ASP A 56 -30.05 5.06 -7.49
N ALA A 57 -29.73 4.59 -8.71
CA ALA A 57 -28.84 3.46 -8.91
C ALA A 57 -27.43 3.73 -8.33
N GLY A 58 -26.91 4.95 -8.52
CA GLY A 58 -25.63 5.38 -7.94
C GLY A 58 -25.65 5.42 -6.41
N PHE A 59 -26.71 5.92 -5.80
CA PHE A 59 -26.87 5.94 -4.35
C PHE A 59 -27.04 4.53 -3.77
N LEU A 60 -27.76 3.64 -4.45
CA LEU A 60 -27.88 2.23 -4.04
C LEU A 60 -26.55 1.49 -4.15
N ALA A 61 -25.79 1.72 -5.22
CA ALA A 61 -24.44 1.17 -5.37
C ALA A 61 -23.50 1.69 -4.26
N LEU A 62 -23.52 3.00 -4.00
CA LEU A 62 -22.73 3.61 -2.92
C LEU A 62 -23.15 3.09 -1.54
N ALA A 63 -24.45 2.92 -1.29
CA ALA A 63 -24.95 2.35 -0.04
C ALA A 63 -24.43 0.91 0.12
N ALA A 64 -24.52 0.09 -0.92
CA ALA A 64 -24.00 -1.28 -0.90
C ALA A 64 -22.48 -1.32 -0.66
N GLU A 65 -21.71 -0.41 -1.27
CA GLU A 65 -20.27 -0.26 -1.00
C GLU A 65 -20.00 0.12 0.46
N LEU A 66 -20.74 1.11 1.00
CA LEU A 66 -20.60 1.52 2.40
C LEU A 66 -20.98 0.41 3.40
N GLU A 67 -21.92 -0.46 3.04
CA GLU A 67 -22.23 -1.63 3.87
C GLU A 67 -21.11 -2.67 3.85
N GLN A 68 -20.44 -2.84 2.71
CA GLN A 68 -19.23 -3.68 2.60
C GLN A 68 -18.03 -3.07 3.35
N GLU A 69 -18.01 -1.75 3.54
CA GLU A 69 -17.05 -1.04 4.39
C GLU A 69 -17.41 -1.06 5.90
N ARG A 70 -18.19 -2.03 6.37
CA ARG A 70 -18.41 -2.23 7.82
C ARG A 70 -17.40 -3.22 8.40
N GLY A 71 -17.08 -3.06 9.70
CA GLY A 71 -16.28 -4.03 10.47
C GLY A 71 -14.85 -3.59 10.81
N PRO A 72 -14.04 -4.51 11.39
CA PRO A 72 -12.73 -4.18 11.94
C PRO A 72 -11.72 -3.76 10.85
N ALA A 73 -11.80 -4.36 9.66
CA ALA A 73 -10.95 -3.99 8.53
C ALA A 73 -11.19 -2.54 8.10
N ALA A 74 -12.45 -2.14 7.95
CA ALA A 74 -12.79 -0.76 7.60
C ALA A 74 -12.37 0.24 8.69
N ARG A 75 -12.51 -0.14 9.97
CA ARG A 75 -12.01 0.66 11.09
C ARG A 75 -10.49 0.87 11.03
N LEU A 76 -9.72 -0.11 10.56
CA LEU A 76 -8.28 0.03 10.37
C LEU A 76 -7.94 0.93 9.16
N ARG A 77 -8.73 0.88 8.08
CA ARG A 77 -8.55 1.74 6.90
C ARG A 77 -8.87 3.21 7.18
N SER A 78 -9.85 3.47 8.04
CA SER A 78 -10.26 4.83 8.44
C SER A 78 -9.26 5.51 9.38
N LEU A 79 -8.26 4.77 9.89
CA LEU A 79 -7.20 5.35 10.69
C LEU A 79 -6.44 6.45 9.93
N SER A 80 -5.94 7.41 10.70
CA SER A 80 -5.05 8.45 10.17
C SER A 80 -3.81 7.82 9.53
N THR A 81 -3.27 8.45 8.48
CA THR A 81 -2.06 7.93 7.80
C THR A 81 -0.87 7.80 8.75
N ARG A 82 -0.76 8.69 9.74
CA ARG A 82 0.26 8.62 10.79
C ARG A 82 0.11 7.34 11.61
N THR A 83 -1.10 7.05 12.09
CA THR A 83 -1.40 5.84 12.85
C THR A 83 -1.08 4.58 12.04
N ARG A 84 -1.49 4.55 10.76
CA ARG A 84 -1.21 3.41 9.85
C ARG A 84 0.29 3.16 9.70
N ARG A 85 1.08 4.21 9.48
CA ARG A 85 2.55 4.12 9.39
C ARG A 85 3.16 3.59 10.68
N VAL A 86 2.75 4.14 11.82
CA VAL A 86 3.25 3.72 13.13
C VAL A 86 2.91 2.25 13.37
N LEU A 87 1.68 1.81 13.11
CA LEU A 87 1.28 0.41 13.26
C LEU A 87 2.12 -0.53 12.38
N LEU A 88 2.34 -0.17 11.11
CA LEU A 88 3.13 -1.00 10.21
C LEU A 88 4.61 -1.06 10.65
N LEU A 89 5.20 0.08 11.03
CA LEU A 89 6.56 0.12 11.57
C LEU A 89 6.69 -0.69 12.86
N LEU A 90 5.75 -0.51 13.80
CA LEU A 90 5.73 -1.27 15.05
C LEU A 90 5.58 -2.77 14.78
N SER A 91 4.79 -3.18 13.79
CA SER A 91 4.71 -4.59 13.41
C SER A 91 6.03 -5.14 12.88
N ALA A 92 6.71 -4.40 12.00
CA ALA A 92 8.01 -4.81 11.46
C ALA A 92 9.08 -4.87 12.56
N LEU A 93 9.09 -3.88 13.47
CA LEU A 93 10.00 -3.83 14.61
C LEU A 93 9.69 -4.92 15.65
N ALA A 94 8.41 -5.20 15.92
CA ALA A 94 8.02 -6.24 16.87
C ALA A 94 8.40 -7.64 16.36
N VAL A 95 8.20 -7.90 15.06
CA VAL A 95 8.60 -9.16 14.41
C VAL A 95 10.13 -9.28 14.39
N GLY A 96 10.85 -8.29 13.85
CA GLY A 96 12.30 -8.32 13.75
C GLY A 96 13.01 -8.28 15.11
N GLY A 97 12.54 -7.41 16.01
CA GLY A 97 13.10 -7.24 17.36
C GLY A 97 12.70 -8.35 18.32
N GLY A 98 11.45 -8.80 18.31
CA GLY A 98 10.99 -9.94 19.13
C GLY A 98 11.75 -11.21 18.79
N MET A 99 12.11 -11.38 17.51
CA MET A 99 12.99 -12.47 17.09
C MET A 99 14.37 -12.39 17.73
N TRP A 100 14.90 -11.22 18.08
CA TRP A 100 16.20 -11.08 18.75
C TRP A 100 16.19 -11.60 20.19
N PHE A 101 15.04 -11.54 20.88
CA PHE A 101 14.91 -11.95 22.28
C PHE A 101 14.61 -13.44 22.49
N THR A 102 14.23 -14.18 21.44
CA THR A 102 13.65 -15.53 21.56
C THR A 102 14.65 -16.69 21.38
N GLY A 103 15.96 -16.45 21.34
CA GLY A 103 16.95 -17.53 21.16
C GLY A 103 18.42 -17.10 21.24
N PRO A 104 19.37 -18.04 21.04
CA PRO A 104 20.81 -17.79 21.07
C PRO A 104 21.26 -16.93 19.87
N ALA A 105 21.86 -15.77 20.14
CA ALA A 105 22.32 -14.86 19.11
C ALA A 105 23.46 -15.49 18.29
N VAL A 106 23.42 -15.32 16.96
CA VAL A 106 24.59 -15.58 16.11
C VAL A 106 25.57 -14.44 16.37
N ASN A 107 26.63 -14.71 17.14
CA ASN A 107 27.65 -13.74 17.53
C ASN A 107 28.63 -13.43 16.37
N ASP A 108 28.13 -13.00 15.22
CA ASP A 108 28.96 -12.47 14.14
C ASP A 108 28.60 -11.00 13.84
N PRO A 109 29.50 -10.04 14.12
CA PRO A 109 29.25 -8.62 13.84
C PRO A 109 29.24 -8.27 12.33
N GLY A 110 29.86 -9.09 11.47
CA GLY A 110 29.90 -8.87 10.02
C GLY A 110 28.51 -8.82 9.35
N PRO A 111 27.66 -9.85 9.51
CA PRO A 111 26.30 -9.84 8.99
C PRO A 111 25.39 -8.81 9.67
N LEU A 112 25.73 -8.33 10.87
CA LEU A 112 24.88 -7.40 11.61
C LEU A 112 24.67 -6.06 10.88
N ALA A 113 25.73 -5.47 10.31
CA ALA A 113 25.63 -4.19 9.60
C ALA A 113 24.81 -4.30 8.31
N VAL A 114 24.95 -5.43 7.60
CA VAL A 114 24.19 -5.73 6.38
C VAL A 114 22.73 -5.99 6.73
N VAL A 115 22.46 -6.82 7.73
CA VAL A 115 21.11 -7.10 8.23
C VAL A 115 20.43 -5.83 8.74
N ALA A 116 21.15 -4.96 9.46
CA ALA A 116 20.63 -3.67 9.92
C ALA A 116 20.29 -2.74 8.75
N SER A 117 21.11 -2.73 7.70
CA SER A 117 20.86 -1.96 6.49
C SER A 117 19.63 -2.49 5.74
N LEU A 118 19.43 -3.81 5.66
CA LEU A 118 18.22 -4.42 5.11
C LEU A 118 16.99 -4.03 5.94
N GLY A 119 17.12 -4.03 7.27
CA GLY A 119 16.08 -3.58 8.20
C GLY A 119 15.69 -2.13 7.97
N LEU A 120 16.67 -1.24 7.84
CA LEU A 120 16.42 0.17 7.56
C LEU A 120 15.69 0.36 6.22
N ILE A 121 16.11 -0.36 5.17
CA ILE A 121 15.46 -0.31 3.85
C ILE A 121 14.02 -0.83 3.95
N ALA A 122 13.77 -1.92 4.68
CA ALA A 122 12.44 -2.46 4.90
C ALA A 122 11.54 -1.46 5.65
N LEU A 123 12.06 -0.78 6.68
CA LEU A 123 11.32 0.26 7.41
C LEU A 123 10.99 1.46 6.51
N ILE A 124 11.95 1.92 5.69
CA ILE A 124 11.72 2.98 4.71
C ILE A 124 10.64 2.54 3.71
N ALA A 125 10.69 1.31 3.21
CA ALA A 125 9.70 0.79 2.28
C ALA A 125 8.31 0.69 2.91
N CYS A 126 8.18 0.21 4.15
CA CYS A 126 6.92 0.23 4.91
C CYS A 126 6.37 1.64 5.09
N TRP A 127 7.24 2.61 5.42
CA TRP A 127 6.85 4.01 5.55
C TRP A 127 6.32 4.60 4.23
N GLN A 128 6.98 4.29 3.12
CA GLN A 128 6.59 4.74 1.78
C GLN A 128 5.36 4.01 1.25
N ALA A 129 5.15 2.74 1.62
CA ALA A 129 3.96 1.98 1.25
C ALA A 129 2.66 2.63 1.78
N MET A 130 2.72 3.25 2.95
CA MET A 130 1.59 3.94 3.59
C MET A 130 1.63 5.45 3.34
N ARG A 131 2.01 5.89 2.14
CA ARG A 131 2.02 7.32 1.77
C ARG A 131 0.60 7.90 1.77
N PRO A 132 0.39 9.14 2.28
CA PRO A 132 -0.92 9.79 2.21
C PRO A 132 -1.40 9.96 0.77
N LEU A 133 -2.71 9.80 0.55
CA LEU A 133 -3.34 9.91 -0.78
C LEU A 133 -3.19 11.31 -1.40
N HIS A 134 -3.10 12.37 -0.58
CA HIS A 134 -2.91 13.74 -1.07
C HIS A 134 -1.47 14.02 -1.54
N GLN A 135 -0.52 13.12 -1.29
CA GLN A 135 0.85 13.28 -1.78
C GLN A 135 0.99 12.62 -3.14
N PRO A 136 1.83 13.18 -4.04
CA PRO A 136 2.10 12.54 -5.32
C PRO A 136 2.65 11.13 -5.10
N PRO A 137 2.46 10.18 -6.04
CA PRO A 137 3.04 8.85 -5.92
C PRO A 137 4.57 8.90 -5.86
N LEU A 138 5.21 7.80 -5.42
CA LEU A 138 6.66 7.69 -5.51
C LEU A 138 7.06 7.75 -6.99
N SER A 139 8.17 8.40 -7.32
CA SER A 139 8.69 8.35 -8.69
C SER A 139 9.00 6.89 -9.05
N ARG A 140 8.75 6.50 -10.30
CA ARG A 140 9.00 5.12 -10.77
C ARG A 140 10.43 4.67 -10.48
N LYS A 141 11.41 5.57 -10.62
CA LYS A 141 12.82 5.32 -10.31
C LYS A 141 13.02 5.01 -8.82
N ALA A 142 12.52 5.86 -7.92
CA ALA A 142 12.65 5.63 -6.48
C ALA A 142 11.98 4.31 -6.04
N TRP A 143 10.83 4.00 -6.66
CA TRP A 143 10.11 2.77 -6.35
C TRP A 143 10.91 1.54 -6.78
N LEU A 144 11.43 1.55 -8.02
CA LEU A 144 12.26 0.49 -8.55
C LEU A 144 13.55 0.33 -7.74
N CYS A 145 14.18 1.43 -7.30
CA CYS A 145 15.35 1.38 -6.45
C CYS A 145 15.06 0.70 -5.10
N LEU A 146 13.97 1.07 -4.42
CA LEU A 146 13.60 0.44 -3.14
C LEU A 146 13.27 -1.05 -3.30
N ALA A 147 12.47 -1.39 -4.31
CA ALA A 147 12.13 -2.78 -4.60
C ALA A 147 13.36 -3.60 -4.97
N ALA A 148 14.24 -3.06 -5.83
CA ALA A 148 15.49 -3.71 -6.21
C ALA A 148 16.42 -3.89 -5.01
N LEU A 149 16.59 -2.88 -4.15
CA LEU A 149 17.41 -3.01 -2.94
C LEU A 149 16.90 -4.13 -2.03
N LEU A 150 15.59 -4.21 -1.79
CA LEU A 150 15.02 -5.26 -0.95
C LEU A 150 15.15 -6.67 -1.53
N VAL A 151 15.26 -6.82 -2.85
CA VAL A 151 15.42 -8.12 -3.51
C VAL A 151 16.89 -8.48 -3.70
N LEU A 152 17.71 -7.55 -4.17
CA LEU A 152 19.12 -7.77 -4.47
C LEU A 152 19.97 -7.88 -3.21
N MET A 153 19.58 -7.24 -2.11
CA MET A 153 20.37 -7.28 -0.89
C MET A 153 20.38 -8.66 -0.23
N PRO A 154 19.25 -9.38 -0.05
CA PRO A 154 19.26 -10.79 0.32
C PRO A 154 20.08 -11.68 -0.61
N LEU A 155 20.07 -11.41 -1.92
CA LEU A 155 20.92 -12.13 -2.88
C LEU A 155 22.40 -11.88 -2.59
N GLY A 156 22.79 -10.63 -2.30
CA GLY A 156 24.15 -10.28 -1.89
C GLY A 156 24.59 -11.00 -0.60
N ILE A 157 23.71 -11.04 0.40
CA ILE A 157 23.95 -11.75 1.67
C ILE A 157 24.18 -13.25 1.42
N ALA A 158 23.46 -13.84 0.47
CA ALA A 158 23.60 -15.26 0.15
C ALA A 158 25.03 -15.64 -0.32
N PHE A 159 25.77 -14.72 -0.93
CA PHE A 159 27.14 -14.93 -1.38
C PHE A 159 28.21 -14.48 -0.37
N MET A 160 27.82 -13.91 0.77
CA MET A 160 28.79 -13.56 1.81
C MET A 160 29.39 -14.84 2.42
N PRO A 161 30.70 -14.85 2.70
CA PRO A 161 31.34 -16.00 3.31
C PRO A 161 30.66 -16.33 4.64
N PRO A 162 30.51 -17.62 4.98
CA PRO A 162 29.90 -18.00 6.23
C PRO A 162 30.72 -17.47 7.41
N SER A 163 30.01 -16.97 8.42
CA SER A 163 30.53 -16.84 9.78
C SER A 163 31.07 -18.20 10.24
N ALA A 164 32.00 -18.23 11.19
CA ALA A 164 32.55 -19.47 11.73
C ALA A 164 31.45 -20.56 11.89
N PRO A 165 31.68 -21.78 11.36
CA PRO A 165 30.62 -22.77 11.22
C PRO A 165 30.07 -23.15 12.58
N LEU A 166 28.78 -22.88 12.79
CA LEU A 166 28.03 -23.52 13.85
C LEU A 166 27.75 -24.97 13.43
N PRO A 167 27.82 -25.95 14.34
CA PRO A 167 27.44 -27.31 14.03
C PRO A 167 25.97 -27.32 13.56
N ALA A 168 25.77 -27.58 12.27
CA ALA A 168 24.44 -27.75 11.71
C ALA A 168 23.91 -29.12 12.11
N GLU A 169 22.77 -29.13 12.78
CA GLU A 169 22.09 -30.37 13.13
C GLU A 169 21.50 -31.01 11.85
N PRO A 170 21.56 -32.34 11.67
CA PRO A 170 21.08 -33.01 10.45
C PRO A 170 19.61 -32.75 10.11
N HIS A 171 18.77 -32.43 11.12
CA HIS A 171 17.36 -32.10 10.92
C HIS A 171 17.10 -30.69 10.32
N GLN A 172 18.14 -29.85 10.21
CA GLN A 172 18.12 -28.52 9.59
C GLN A 172 18.26 -28.56 8.07
N GLN A 173 18.47 -29.74 7.48
CA GLN A 173 18.55 -29.94 6.03
C GLN A 173 17.19 -30.23 5.38
N VAL A 174 16.08 -30.14 6.12
CA VAL A 174 14.76 -30.35 5.51
C VAL A 174 14.43 -29.14 4.65
N PRO A 175 14.29 -29.31 3.33
CA PRO A 175 14.01 -28.21 2.42
C PRO A 175 12.69 -27.53 2.82
N LEU A 176 12.61 -26.22 2.63
CA LEU A 176 11.43 -25.35 2.85
C LEU A 176 11.13 -24.96 4.30
N LYS A 177 11.78 -25.54 5.32
CA LYS A 177 11.51 -25.15 6.72
C LYS A 177 11.85 -23.68 6.97
N CYS A 178 13.01 -23.21 6.49
CA CYS A 178 13.41 -21.81 6.68
C CYS A 178 12.52 -20.89 5.85
N PHE A 179 12.14 -21.29 4.63
CA PHE A 179 11.18 -20.54 3.84
C PHE A 179 9.82 -20.37 4.55
N ALA A 180 9.24 -21.46 5.04
CA ALA A 180 7.96 -21.42 5.76
C ALA A 180 8.04 -20.58 7.04
N PHE A 181 9.16 -20.70 7.76
CA PHE A 181 9.42 -19.89 8.96
C PHE A 181 9.58 -18.41 8.62
N GLY A 182 10.33 -18.06 7.58
CA GLY A 182 10.47 -16.68 7.11
C GLY A 182 9.13 -16.09 6.63
N LEU A 183 8.30 -16.88 5.95
CA LEU A 183 6.92 -16.48 5.61
C LEU A 183 6.08 -16.23 6.86
N LEU A 184 6.20 -17.08 7.89
CA LEU A 184 5.50 -16.90 9.15
C LEU A 184 5.85 -15.54 9.78
N PHE A 185 7.12 -15.12 9.80
CA PHE A 185 7.52 -13.79 10.30
C PHE A 185 7.15 -12.64 9.34
N ALA A 186 7.16 -12.85 8.02
CA ALA A 186 6.71 -11.83 7.08
C ALA A 186 5.19 -11.59 7.16
N SER A 187 4.41 -12.62 7.51
CA SER A 187 2.96 -12.62 7.43
C SER A 187 2.26 -11.52 8.27
N PRO A 188 2.64 -11.20 9.53
CA PRO A 188 1.93 -10.17 10.30
C PRO A 188 2.10 -8.79 9.68
N VAL A 189 3.29 -8.50 9.13
CA VAL A 189 3.58 -7.22 8.44
C VAL A 189 2.76 -7.12 7.16
N LEU A 190 2.72 -8.18 6.35
CA LEU A 190 1.94 -8.21 5.12
C LEU A 190 0.42 -8.15 5.38
N VAL A 191 -0.08 -8.97 6.31
CA VAL A 191 -1.50 -8.98 6.69
C VAL A 191 -1.93 -7.63 7.22
N LEU A 192 -1.13 -7.00 8.08
CA LEU A 192 -1.42 -5.65 8.55
C LEU A 192 -1.41 -4.65 7.39
N ALA A 193 -0.43 -4.72 6.47
CA ALA A 193 -0.40 -3.85 5.30
C ALA A 193 -1.68 -4.00 4.44
N LEU A 194 -2.17 -5.22 4.24
CA LEU A 194 -3.42 -5.51 3.54
C LEU A 194 -4.64 -4.91 4.24
N PHE A 195 -4.72 -5.01 5.57
CA PHE A 195 -5.81 -4.39 6.33
C PHE A 195 -5.75 -2.87 6.36
N LEU A 196 -4.53 -2.30 6.32
CA LEU A 196 -4.36 -0.87 6.32
C LEU A 196 -4.61 -0.25 4.94
N GLU A 197 -4.53 -0.98 3.82
CA GLU A 197 -4.70 -0.44 2.48
C GLU A 197 -6.08 0.22 2.27
N ARG A 198 -6.09 1.48 1.78
CA ARG A 198 -7.32 2.31 1.69
C ARG A 198 -8.18 2.07 0.46
N ALA A 199 -7.64 1.47 -0.59
CA ALA A 199 -8.36 1.27 -1.85
C ALA A 199 -8.31 -0.20 -2.26
N PRO A 200 -9.04 -1.09 -1.57
CA PRO A 200 -9.12 -2.49 -1.98
C PRO A 200 -9.97 -2.56 -3.24
N GLY A 201 -9.34 -2.84 -4.39
CA GLY A 201 -10.07 -3.09 -5.64
C GLY A 201 -9.85 -2.07 -6.75
N SER A 202 -9.10 -0.98 -6.55
CA SER A 202 -8.56 -0.28 -7.72
C SER A 202 -7.65 -1.26 -8.46
N VAL A 203 -7.86 -1.48 -9.77
CA VAL A 203 -7.14 -2.45 -10.62
C VAL A 203 -5.61 -2.32 -10.54
N ALA A 204 -5.12 -1.17 -10.08
CA ALA A 204 -3.81 -1.05 -9.47
C ALA A 204 -3.89 -1.44 -8.00
N VAL A 205 -3.64 -2.71 -7.66
CA VAL A 205 -3.03 -2.99 -6.35
C VAL A 205 -1.87 -2.02 -6.24
N GLY A 206 -1.96 -1.10 -5.27
CA GLY A 206 -1.12 0.08 -5.26
C GLY A 206 0.33 -0.37 -5.31
N SER A 207 1.16 0.32 -6.08
CA SER A 207 2.61 0.12 -6.03
C SER A 207 3.13 0.12 -4.57
N GLY A 208 2.41 0.79 -3.66
CA GLY A 208 2.59 0.70 -2.20
C GLY A 208 2.39 -0.69 -1.59
N LEU A 209 1.34 -1.45 -1.94
CA LEU A 209 1.12 -2.79 -1.38
C LEU A 209 2.16 -3.79 -1.89
N LEU A 210 2.52 -3.74 -3.17
CA LEU A 210 3.63 -4.55 -3.69
C LEU A 210 4.93 -4.23 -2.96
N LEU A 211 5.21 -2.94 -2.72
CA LEU A 211 6.37 -2.52 -1.94
C LEU A 211 6.30 -3.02 -0.48
N ALA A 212 5.11 -3.00 0.14
CA ALA A 212 4.91 -3.57 1.48
C ALA A 212 5.13 -5.08 1.51
N ALA A 213 4.76 -5.81 0.46
CA ALA A 213 4.99 -7.24 0.32
C ALA A 213 6.48 -7.58 0.28
N VAL A 214 7.22 -6.84 -0.54
CA VAL A 214 8.67 -7.01 -0.66
C VAL A 214 9.34 -6.62 0.67
N ALA A 215 8.87 -5.55 1.33
CA ALA A 215 9.37 -5.12 2.64
C ALA A 215 9.10 -6.17 3.73
N ALA A 216 7.90 -6.75 3.77
CA ALA A 216 7.54 -7.85 4.66
C ALA A 216 8.43 -9.08 4.43
N GLY A 217 8.72 -9.41 3.17
CA GLY A 217 9.70 -10.43 2.82
C GLY A 217 11.09 -10.11 3.35
N GLY A 218 11.54 -8.86 3.24
CA GLY A 218 12.79 -8.39 3.83
C GLY A 218 12.84 -8.58 5.36
N VAL A 219 11.74 -8.31 6.07
CA VAL A 219 11.61 -8.59 7.51
C VAL A 219 11.76 -10.10 7.78
N GLY A 220 11.09 -10.95 6.99
CA GLY A 220 11.26 -12.41 7.07
C GLY A 220 12.70 -12.85 6.85
N THR A 221 13.38 -12.31 5.84
CA THR A 221 14.80 -12.60 5.56
C THR A 221 15.71 -12.15 6.72
N ILE A 222 15.49 -10.97 7.31
CA ILE A 222 16.23 -10.49 8.50
C ILE A 222 16.11 -11.48 9.66
N CYS A 223 14.89 -11.95 9.94
CA CYS A 223 14.65 -12.94 11.00
C CYS A 223 15.40 -14.25 10.73
N LEU A 224 15.50 -14.67 9.46
CA LEU A 224 16.24 -15.87 9.07
C LEU A 224 17.75 -15.68 9.15
N GLU A 225 18.31 -14.60 8.61
CA GLU A 225 19.76 -14.36 8.65
C GLU A 225 20.29 -14.23 10.10
N GLY A 226 19.47 -13.72 11.02
CA GLY A 226 19.84 -13.63 12.44
C GLY A 226 19.81 -14.95 13.20
N ARG A 227 19.23 -16.02 12.63
CA ARG A 227 18.91 -17.26 13.38
C ARG A 227 19.24 -18.56 12.65
N CYS A 228 19.33 -18.54 11.34
CA CYS A 228 19.49 -19.74 10.54
C CYS A 228 20.94 -20.24 10.65
N PRO A 229 21.16 -21.45 11.18
CA PRO A 229 22.49 -22.05 11.25
C PRO A 229 22.98 -22.55 9.89
N ALA A 230 22.09 -22.75 8.92
CA ALA A 230 22.44 -23.18 7.57
C ALA A 230 22.96 -21.99 6.76
N GLN A 231 24.28 -21.96 6.55
CA GLN A 231 24.96 -20.84 5.86
C GLN A 231 25.32 -21.14 4.40
N GLY A 232 24.87 -22.28 3.85
CA GLY A 232 25.14 -22.65 2.47
C GLY A 232 24.48 -21.68 1.47
N VAL A 233 25.21 -21.29 0.44
CA VAL A 233 24.74 -20.36 -0.61
C VAL A 233 23.41 -20.84 -1.21
N GLY A 234 23.30 -22.14 -1.53
CA GLY A 234 22.07 -22.71 -2.09
C GLY A 234 20.86 -22.60 -1.15
N HIS A 235 21.08 -22.75 0.16
CA HIS A 235 20.01 -22.60 1.16
C HIS A 235 19.56 -21.13 1.28
N ARG A 236 20.51 -20.19 1.40
CA ARG A 236 20.19 -18.75 1.46
C ARG A 236 19.50 -18.26 0.19
N LEU A 237 19.96 -18.67 -0.99
CA LEU A 237 19.32 -18.33 -2.27
C LEU A 237 17.92 -18.94 -2.38
N GLY A 238 17.76 -20.22 -2.06
CA GLY A 238 16.50 -20.94 -2.25
C GLY A 238 15.42 -20.58 -1.23
N GLU A 239 15.80 -20.35 0.03
CA GLU A 239 14.84 -20.26 1.14
C GLU A 239 14.76 -18.87 1.80
N HIS A 240 15.83 -18.06 1.78
CA HIS A 240 15.82 -16.74 2.40
C HIS A 240 15.53 -15.62 1.39
N ALA A 241 16.26 -15.60 0.28
CA ALA A 241 16.18 -14.53 -0.72
C ALA A 241 14.87 -14.54 -1.52
N THR A 242 14.22 -15.70 -1.63
CA THR A 242 12.98 -15.88 -2.42
C THR A 242 11.73 -15.36 -1.72
N ILE A 243 11.74 -15.15 -0.41
CA ILE A 243 10.55 -14.81 0.38
C ILE A 243 9.85 -13.56 -0.16
N GLY A 244 10.58 -12.45 -0.29
CA GLY A 244 10.01 -11.19 -0.79
C GLY A 244 9.50 -11.30 -2.23
N VAL A 245 10.20 -12.05 -3.07
CA VAL A 245 9.79 -12.29 -4.47
C VAL A 245 8.50 -13.11 -4.53
N CYS A 246 8.40 -14.17 -3.73
CA CYS A 246 7.21 -15.01 -3.66
C CYS A 246 5.99 -14.22 -3.15
N LEU A 247 6.14 -13.42 -2.09
CA LEU A 247 5.05 -12.60 -1.56
C LEU A 247 4.57 -11.55 -2.57
N ALA A 248 5.51 -10.89 -3.25
CA ALA A 248 5.18 -9.93 -4.30
C ALA A 248 4.48 -10.60 -5.49
N ALA A 249 4.95 -11.78 -5.91
CA ALA A 249 4.33 -12.55 -6.99
C ALA A 249 2.91 -12.99 -6.64
N VAL A 250 2.68 -13.50 -5.42
CA VAL A 250 1.35 -13.89 -4.95
C VAL A 250 0.40 -12.69 -4.96
N LEU A 251 0.80 -11.54 -4.40
CA LEU A 251 -0.04 -10.34 -4.42
C LEU A 251 -0.27 -9.81 -5.83
N TRP A 252 0.71 -9.92 -6.71
CA TRP A 252 0.54 -9.55 -8.12
C TRP A 252 -0.45 -10.46 -8.85
N VAL A 253 -0.44 -11.76 -8.59
CA VAL A 253 -1.44 -12.69 -9.16
C VAL A 253 -2.83 -12.40 -8.60
N LEU A 254 -2.95 -12.22 -7.28
CA LEU A 254 -4.22 -11.91 -6.63
C LEU A 254 -4.80 -10.58 -7.09
N SER A 255 -3.96 -9.58 -7.37
CA SER A 255 -4.41 -8.29 -7.89
C SER A 255 -4.99 -8.41 -9.29
N ARG A 256 -4.35 -9.21 -10.15
CA ARG A 256 -4.82 -9.49 -11.51
C ARG A 256 -6.12 -10.27 -11.52
N ALA A 257 -6.29 -11.20 -10.58
CA ALA A 257 -7.50 -12.00 -10.47
C ALA A 257 -8.71 -11.18 -10.02
N ARG A 258 -8.52 -10.14 -9.19
CA ARG A 258 -9.61 -9.25 -8.71
C ARG A 258 -10.02 -8.15 -9.69
N GLY A 259 -9.16 -7.83 -10.66
CA GLY A 259 -9.43 -6.82 -11.68
C GLY A 259 -10.10 -7.37 -12.95
N ARG A 260 -10.50 -8.65 -12.96
CA ARG A 260 -11.31 -9.30 -14.00
C ARG A 260 -12.70 -9.56 -13.45
#